data_AF-A0A382W417-F1
#
_entry.id   AF-A0A382W417-F1
#
_cell.length_a   1.000
_cell.length_b   1.000
_cell.length_c   1.000
_cell.angle_alpha   90.00
_cell.angle_beta   90.00
_cell.angle_gamma   90.00
#
_symmetry.space_group_name_H-M   'P 1'
#
loop_
_entity.id
_entity.type
_entity.pdbx_description
1 polymer ?
#
loop_
_entity_poly.entity_id
_entity_poly.type
_entity_poly.pdbx_seq_one_letter_code
_entity_poly.pdbx_strand_id
1 'polypeptide(L)'
;HGDTGCKASCLPRARHLAQRGYVVGAYSVRGQGASEGLTFHMGAREIFDLQDVVAWILSDCPVHPERLAVCGSSQGGWHAYMAAIHCPQVATVVPENVFTDYASFVVRDGCLNRWFFTRTMRRRIMTAGFQELTRQWALAGEWELLRTWMHERSPLNFADRIHCPVFIVHGWHDVGMPPNEVVEMYERLQVPKKLYLGAGGHDGVEHEDAKQLRESLVDRWLDHWLQGEESGILDEAPITVARRPGWDHVSLQSLTEETCRVYHLRVDGGLKDEPPDGPT
;
A
#
# COMPACT_ATOMS: atom_id res chain seq x y z
N HIS A 1 7.89 8.08 -3.44
CA HIS A 1 7.53 8.85 -2.23
C HIS A 1 6.03 8.79 -2.03
N GLY A 2 5.55 9.17 -0.83
CA GLY A 2 4.12 9.34 -0.58
C GLY A 2 3.56 10.62 -1.20
N ASP A 3 2.24 10.73 -1.17
CA ASP A 3 1.51 11.87 -1.74
C ASP A 3 1.92 13.19 -1.06
N THR A 4 1.93 14.33 -1.78
CA THR A 4 2.62 15.61 -1.43
C THR A 4 4.14 15.56 -1.27
N GLY A 5 4.75 14.38 -1.36
CA GLY A 5 6.19 14.23 -1.19
C GLY A 5 6.98 14.75 -2.37
N CYS A 6 8.27 14.47 -2.35
CA CYS A 6 9.13 14.65 -3.52
C CYS A 6 10.30 13.66 -3.42
N LYS A 7 11.13 13.57 -4.46
CA LYS A 7 12.30 12.68 -4.45
C LYS A 7 13.21 12.88 -3.24
N ALA A 8 13.28 14.10 -2.68
CA ALA A 8 14.12 14.39 -1.52
C ALA A 8 13.66 13.64 -0.25
N SER A 9 12.36 13.38 -0.10
CA SER A 9 11.83 12.63 1.06
C SER A 9 12.25 11.15 1.02
N CYS A 10 12.74 10.65 -0.12
CA CYS A 10 13.26 9.29 -0.26
C CYS A 10 14.76 9.18 0.03
N LEU A 11 15.48 10.30 0.24
CA LEU A 11 16.93 10.30 0.40
C LEU A 11 17.45 9.41 1.55
N PRO A 12 16.82 9.36 2.75
CA PRO A 12 17.31 8.49 3.82
C PRO A 12 17.33 7.01 3.39
N ARG A 13 16.21 6.52 2.86
CA ARG A 13 16.11 5.15 2.33
C ARG A 13 17.05 4.93 1.15
N ALA A 14 17.15 5.90 0.24
CA ALA A 14 18.03 5.77 -0.92
C ALA A 14 19.50 5.66 -0.52
N ARG A 15 19.95 6.42 0.50
CA ARG A 15 21.30 6.31 1.05
C ARG A 15 21.53 4.97 1.75
N HIS A 16 20.57 4.51 2.55
CA HIS A 16 20.63 3.20 3.20
C HIS A 16 20.81 2.06 2.19
N LEU A 17 19.96 2.02 1.16
CA LEU A 17 20.07 1.02 0.10
C LEU A 17 21.37 1.19 -0.72
N ALA A 18 21.80 2.42 -1.01
CA ALA A 18 23.07 2.64 -1.71
C ALA A 18 24.29 2.11 -0.92
N GLN A 19 24.28 2.25 0.41
CA GLN A 19 25.32 1.68 1.28
C GLN A 19 25.35 0.14 1.25
N ARG A 20 24.26 -0.48 0.83
CA ARG A 20 24.09 -1.94 0.67
C ARG A 20 24.36 -2.43 -0.75
N GLY A 21 24.89 -1.57 -1.63
CA GLY A 21 25.28 -1.94 -3.00
C GLY A 21 24.21 -1.71 -4.08
N TYR A 22 23.07 -1.10 -3.75
CA TYR A 22 22.01 -0.82 -4.73
C TYR A 22 22.24 0.50 -5.48
N VAL A 23 21.89 0.53 -6.77
CA VAL A 23 21.60 1.77 -7.49
C VAL A 23 20.15 2.17 -7.20
N VAL A 24 19.91 3.37 -6.67
CA VAL A 24 18.57 3.80 -6.26
C VAL A 24 18.10 5.01 -7.06
N GLY A 25 17.03 4.83 -7.83
CA GLY A 25 16.31 5.90 -8.50
C GLY A 25 15.19 6.45 -7.62
N ALA A 26 15.26 7.73 -7.26
CA ALA A 26 14.15 8.47 -6.62
C ALA A 26 13.69 9.61 -7.54
N TYR A 27 12.41 9.62 -7.89
CA TYR A 27 11.79 10.63 -8.75
C TYR A 27 10.64 11.33 -8.03
N SER A 28 10.27 12.53 -8.49
CA SER A 28 9.06 13.21 -8.00
C SER A 28 7.92 12.93 -8.95
N VAL A 29 6.78 12.47 -8.43
CA VAL A 29 5.57 12.23 -9.24
C VAL A 29 5.11 13.53 -9.89
N ARG A 30 4.49 13.45 -11.07
CA ARG A 30 3.96 14.59 -11.83
C ARG A 30 3.20 15.59 -10.94
N GLY A 31 3.53 16.87 -11.10
CA GLY A 31 2.98 17.96 -10.29
C GLY A 31 3.48 18.05 -8.85
N GLN A 32 4.37 17.14 -8.39
CA GLN A 32 4.89 17.12 -7.03
C GLN A 32 6.38 17.47 -6.98
N GLY A 33 6.82 18.07 -5.87
CA GLY A 33 8.19 18.56 -5.73
C GLY A 33 8.52 19.59 -6.82
N ALA A 34 9.51 19.27 -7.64
CA ALA A 34 9.92 20.08 -8.78
C ALA A 34 9.42 19.53 -10.14
N SER A 35 8.61 18.46 -10.14
CA SER A 35 8.05 17.90 -11.38
C SER A 35 6.87 18.74 -11.86
N GLU A 36 6.86 19.02 -13.16
CA GLU A 36 5.82 19.84 -13.80
C GLU A 36 4.51 19.06 -14.04
N GLY A 37 3.50 19.77 -14.55
CA GLY A 37 2.24 19.20 -15.04
C GLY A 37 1.19 18.93 -13.96
N LEU A 38 -0.01 18.58 -14.42
CA LEU A 38 -1.14 18.23 -13.57
C LEU A 38 -1.40 16.72 -13.59
N THR A 39 -1.93 16.20 -12.49
CA THR A 39 -2.28 14.79 -12.33
C THR A 39 -3.81 14.58 -12.23
N PHE A 40 -4.26 13.35 -12.52
CA PHE A 40 -5.58 12.85 -12.15
C PHE A 40 -5.55 12.01 -10.86
N HIS A 41 -4.42 12.06 -10.14
CA HIS A 41 -4.08 11.32 -8.93
C HIS A 41 -4.23 9.81 -9.10
N MET A 42 -3.11 9.09 -9.10
CA MET A 42 -3.08 7.62 -9.20
C MET A 42 -3.93 7.08 -10.35
N GLY A 43 -3.79 7.71 -11.52
CA GLY A 43 -4.51 7.35 -12.74
C GLY A 43 -3.54 7.00 -13.86
N ALA A 44 -4.09 6.69 -15.04
CA ALA A 44 -3.32 6.20 -16.20
C ALA A 44 -2.07 7.03 -16.53
N ARG A 45 -2.13 8.36 -16.40
CA ARG A 45 -0.97 9.22 -16.68
C ARG A 45 0.20 8.98 -15.72
N GLU A 46 -0.07 8.74 -14.43
CA GLU A 46 0.98 8.38 -13.47
C GLU A 46 1.57 6.99 -13.76
N ILE A 47 0.77 6.07 -14.31
CA ILE A 47 1.25 4.74 -14.77
C ILE A 47 2.22 4.91 -15.94
N PHE A 48 1.89 5.75 -16.94
CA PHE A 48 2.81 6.03 -18.04
C PHE A 48 4.11 6.68 -17.57
N ASP A 49 4.02 7.65 -16.66
CA ASP A 49 5.21 8.28 -16.06
C ASP A 49 6.08 7.25 -15.31
N LEU A 50 5.45 6.30 -14.60
CA LEU A 50 6.14 5.20 -13.94
C LEU A 50 6.85 4.28 -14.95
N GLN A 51 6.17 3.91 -16.05
CA GLN A 51 6.76 3.08 -17.10
C GLN A 51 7.95 3.77 -17.77
N ASP A 52 7.87 5.08 -18.02
CA ASP A 52 8.97 5.87 -18.57
C ASP A 52 10.17 5.90 -17.60
N VAL A 53 9.94 6.06 -16.29
CA VAL A 53 11.00 6.01 -15.29
C VAL A 53 11.65 4.63 -15.23
N VAL A 54 10.85 3.55 -15.26
CA VAL A 54 11.36 2.18 -15.29
C VAL A 54 12.21 1.95 -16.53
N ALA A 55 11.71 2.34 -17.71
CA ALA A 55 12.42 2.22 -18.97
C ALA A 55 13.76 2.97 -18.92
N TRP A 56 13.75 4.24 -18.49
CA TRP A 56 14.95 5.06 -18.36
C TRP A 56 15.99 4.46 -17.40
N ILE A 57 15.57 3.93 -16.25
CA ILE A 57 16.49 3.26 -15.32
C ILE A 57 17.16 2.06 -16.00
N LEU A 58 16.38 1.24 -16.70
CA LEU A 58 16.89 0.02 -17.35
C LEU A 58 17.78 0.32 -18.58
N SER A 59 17.55 1.43 -19.29
CA SER A 59 18.33 1.81 -20.48
C SER A 59 19.55 2.66 -20.19
N ASP A 60 19.46 3.60 -19.25
CA ASP A 60 20.45 4.67 -19.09
C ASP A 60 21.28 4.54 -17.81
N CYS A 61 20.88 3.70 -16.85
CA CYS A 61 21.64 3.47 -15.62
C CYS A 61 22.43 2.15 -15.68
N PRO A 62 23.57 2.04 -14.97
CA PRO A 62 24.38 0.82 -14.92
C PRO A 62 23.74 -0.23 -13.98
N VAL A 63 22.58 -0.74 -14.35
CA VAL A 63 21.79 -1.71 -13.55
C VAL A 63 21.58 -3.01 -14.31
N HIS A 64 21.33 -4.09 -13.59
CA HIS A 64 20.98 -5.36 -14.21
C HIS A 64 19.52 -5.35 -14.68
N PRO A 65 19.22 -5.74 -15.94
CA PRO A 65 17.91 -5.52 -16.55
C PRO A 65 16.77 -6.31 -15.89
N GLU A 66 17.10 -7.42 -15.22
CA GLU A 66 16.13 -8.31 -14.55
C GLU A 66 16.16 -8.19 -13.02
N ARG A 67 16.85 -7.18 -12.46
CA ARG A 67 16.98 -7.00 -11.00
C ARG A 67 16.53 -5.60 -10.58
N LEU A 68 15.33 -5.24 -10.99
CA LEU A 68 14.68 -3.99 -10.60
C LEU A 68 13.60 -4.25 -9.56
N ALA A 69 13.62 -3.50 -8.44
CA ALA A 69 12.50 -3.44 -7.51
C ALA A 69 11.86 -2.05 -7.48
N VAL A 70 10.55 -2.02 -7.26
CA VAL A 70 9.82 -0.77 -6.96
C VAL A 70 9.28 -0.83 -5.56
N CYS A 71 9.66 0.17 -4.75
CA CYS A 71 9.26 0.25 -3.36
C CYS A 71 8.75 1.65 -3.03
N GLY A 72 7.77 1.74 -2.13
CA GLY A 72 7.32 3.03 -1.66
C GLY A 72 6.13 2.96 -0.72
N SER A 73 5.95 4.05 0.03
CA SER A 73 4.82 4.21 0.93
C SER A 73 3.74 5.12 0.35
N SER A 74 2.47 4.85 0.68
CA SER A 74 1.31 5.65 0.27
C SER A 74 1.18 5.67 -1.26
N GLN A 75 1.19 6.84 -1.91
CA GLN A 75 1.25 6.91 -3.38
C GLN A 75 2.41 6.12 -3.99
N GLY A 76 3.56 6.04 -3.31
CA GLY A 76 4.67 5.19 -3.74
C GLY A 76 4.35 3.70 -3.65
N GLY A 77 3.48 3.29 -2.72
CA GLY A 77 2.97 1.93 -2.62
C GLY A 77 2.02 1.59 -3.75
N TRP A 78 1.18 2.55 -4.16
CA TRP A 78 0.36 2.40 -5.36
C TRP A 78 1.25 2.28 -6.61
N HIS A 79 2.32 3.08 -6.75
CA HIS A 79 3.32 2.88 -7.82
C HIS A 79 3.98 1.51 -7.77
N ALA A 80 4.25 0.95 -6.58
CA ALA A 80 4.80 -0.39 -6.46
C ALA A 80 3.82 -1.45 -7.01
N TYR A 81 2.54 -1.38 -6.66
CA TYR A 81 1.53 -2.27 -7.26
C TYR A 81 1.40 -2.07 -8.77
N MET A 82 1.32 -0.83 -9.25
CA MET A 82 1.19 -0.55 -10.68
C MET A 82 2.43 -0.98 -11.47
N ALA A 83 3.62 -0.91 -10.86
CA ALA A 83 4.85 -1.45 -11.44
C ALA A 83 4.72 -2.97 -11.64
N ALA A 84 4.27 -3.70 -10.62
CA ALA A 84 4.05 -5.14 -10.71
C ALA A 84 2.99 -5.54 -11.77
N ILE A 85 2.00 -4.67 -12.03
CA ILE A 85 0.91 -4.91 -12.99
C ILE A 85 1.28 -4.53 -14.44
N HIS A 86 2.10 -3.49 -14.62
CA HIS A 86 2.33 -2.83 -15.92
C HIS A 86 3.79 -2.85 -16.40
N CYS A 87 4.74 -3.28 -15.57
CA CYS A 87 6.17 -3.33 -15.89
C CYS A 87 6.68 -4.77 -15.70
N PRO A 88 6.58 -5.66 -16.72
CA PRO A 88 6.97 -7.07 -16.59
C PRO A 88 8.46 -7.28 -16.28
N GLN A 89 9.30 -6.26 -16.45
CA GLN A 89 10.73 -6.28 -16.12
C GLN A 89 11.01 -6.14 -14.60
N VAL A 90 10.00 -5.81 -13.79
CA VAL A 90 10.17 -5.63 -12.34
C VAL A 90 10.29 -7.00 -11.67
N ALA A 91 11.40 -7.20 -10.97
CA ALA A 91 11.74 -8.45 -10.30
C ALA A 91 10.98 -8.66 -8.99
N THR A 92 10.67 -7.58 -8.27
CA THR A 92 9.91 -7.64 -7.01
C THR A 92 9.38 -6.27 -6.61
N VAL A 93 8.35 -6.21 -5.78
CA VAL A 93 7.80 -4.94 -5.28
C VAL A 93 7.56 -4.94 -3.76
N VAL A 94 7.68 -3.75 -3.16
CA VAL A 94 7.39 -3.51 -1.74
C VAL A 94 6.40 -2.34 -1.62
N PRO A 95 5.09 -2.61 -1.77
CA PRO A 95 4.05 -1.63 -1.50
C PRO A 95 3.86 -1.43 0.01
N GLU A 96 3.90 -0.17 0.46
CA GLU A 96 3.82 0.16 1.88
C GLU A 96 2.65 1.11 2.18
N ASN A 97 1.88 0.86 3.25
CA ASN A 97 0.85 1.75 3.78
C ASN A 97 -0.08 2.34 2.69
N VAL A 98 -0.71 1.50 1.89
CA VAL A 98 -1.57 1.94 0.79
C VAL A 98 -2.83 1.08 0.69
N PHE A 99 -3.94 1.72 0.36
CA PHE A 99 -5.21 1.06 0.04
C PHE A 99 -5.09 0.29 -1.29
N THR A 100 -5.92 -0.74 -1.46
CA THR A 100 -5.91 -1.59 -2.66
C THR A 100 -7.27 -1.56 -3.37
N ASP A 101 -8.33 -1.14 -2.68
CA ASP A 101 -9.62 -0.82 -3.27
C ASP A 101 -9.94 0.68 -3.15
N TYR A 102 -9.64 1.38 -4.24
CA TYR A 102 -9.87 2.81 -4.34
C TYR A 102 -11.35 3.20 -4.33
N ALA A 103 -12.23 2.33 -4.81
CA ALA A 103 -13.66 2.58 -4.81
C ALA A 103 -14.18 2.61 -3.36
N SER A 104 -13.75 1.65 -2.55
CA SER A 104 -14.03 1.64 -1.10
C SER A 104 -13.31 2.76 -0.35
N PHE A 105 -12.14 3.21 -0.84
CA PHE A 105 -11.45 4.36 -0.26
C PHE A 105 -12.21 5.68 -0.49
N VAL A 106 -12.91 5.88 -1.61
CA VAL A 106 -13.70 7.11 -1.82
C VAL A 106 -15.05 7.07 -1.11
N VAL A 107 -15.77 5.94 -1.21
CA VAL A 107 -17.08 5.72 -0.60
C VAL A 107 -17.14 4.31 -0.03
N ARG A 108 -17.46 4.19 1.26
CA ARG A 108 -17.66 2.92 1.95
C ARG A 108 -18.99 2.93 2.67
N ASP A 109 -19.81 1.90 2.48
CA ASP A 109 -21.11 1.75 3.13
C ASP A 109 -22.02 2.98 3.00
N GLY A 110 -22.05 3.58 1.81
CA GLY A 110 -22.83 4.80 1.53
C GLY A 110 -22.27 6.08 2.18
N CYS A 111 -21.08 6.02 2.78
CA CYS A 111 -20.44 7.13 3.47
C CYS A 111 -19.18 7.59 2.73
N LEU A 112 -19.03 8.91 2.58
CA LEU A 112 -17.81 9.48 2.02
C LEU A 112 -16.64 9.31 2.98
N ASN A 113 -15.49 8.91 2.45
CA ASN A 113 -14.26 8.90 3.22
C ASN A 113 -13.72 10.33 3.39
N ARG A 114 -13.68 10.81 4.63
CA ARG A 114 -13.18 12.15 4.95
C ARG A 114 -11.75 12.40 4.44
N TRP A 115 -10.87 11.41 4.52
CA TRP A 115 -9.47 11.55 4.08
C TRP A 115 -9.40 11.86 2.59
N PHE A 116 -10.09 11.08 1.76
CA PHE A 116 -10.14 11.30 0.32
C PHE A 116 -10.56 12.76 0.00
N PHE A 117 -11.68 13.23 0.58
CA PHE A 117 -12.18 14.58 0.25
C PHE A 117 -11.38 15.74 0.85
N THR A 118 -10.77 15.54 2.02
CA THR A 118 -10.08 16.64 2.73
C THR A 118 -8.58 16.69 2.49
N ARG A 119 -7.94 15.56 2.16
CA ARG A 119 -6.50 15.46 1.88
C ARG A 119 -6.21 15.22 0.41
N THR A 120 -6.81 14.20 -0.20
CA THR A 120 -6.57 13.86 -1.61
C THR A 120 -7.17 14.92 -2.53
N MET A 121 -8.44 15.27 -2.35
CA MET A 121 -9.18 16.10 -3.31
C MET A 121 -8.89 17.60 -3.28
N ARG A 122 -8.23 18.13 -2.23
CA ARG A 122 -7.98 19.58 -2.08
C ARG A 122 -6.70 20.07 -2.76
N ARG A 123 -6.07 19.24 -3.59
CA ARG A 123 -4.73 19.48 -4.12
C ARG A 123 -4.72 20.38 -5.35
N ARG A 124 -3.84 21.37 -5.37
CA ARG A 124 -3.68 22.29 -6.52
C ARG A 124 -3.08 21.63 -7.77
N ILE A 125 -2.44 20.47 -7.60
CA ILE A 125 -1.74 19.74 -8.66
C ILE A 125 -2.68 18.83 -9.46
N MET A 126 -3.92 18.67 -9.00
CA MET A 126 -4.90 17.88 -9.71
C MET A 126 -5.53 18.71 -10.83
N THR A 127 -5.92 18.03 -11.89
CA THR A 127 -6.64 18.67 -12.99
C THR A 127 -7.96 19.24 -12.44
N ALA A 128 -8.24 20.53 -12.71
CA ALA A 128 -9.43 21.21 -12.20
C ALA A 128 -10.73 20.48 -12.56
N GLY A 129 -10.80 19.88 -13.76
CA GLY A 129 -11.94 19.07 -14.18
C GLY A 129 -12.15 17.83 -13.30
N PHE A 130 -11.08 17.19 -12.83
CA PHE A 130 -11.18 16.05 -11.91
C PHE A 130 -11.80 16.47 -10.58
N GLN A 131 -11.27 17.56 -10.00
CA GLN A 131 -11.74 18.07 -8.71
C GLN A 131 -13.21 18.47 -8.76
N GLU A 132 -13.59 19.16 -9.82
CA GLU A 132 -14.94 19.68 -9.95
C GLU A 132 -15.97 18.57 -10.17
N LEU A 133 -15.67 17.57 -11.03
CA LEU A 133 -16.56 16.42 -11.24
C LEU A 133 -16.77 15.61 -9.96
N THR A 134 -15.69 15.26 -9.26
CA THR A 134 -15.78 14.52 -7.99
C THR A 134 -16.57 15.32 -6.94
N ARG A 135 -16.38 16.65 -6.88
CA ARG A 135 -17.13 17.52 -5.96
C ARG A 135 -18.61 17.57 -6.32
N GLN A 136 -18.95 17.69 -7.61
CA GLN A 136 -20.34 17.72 -8.08
C GLN A 136 -21.06 16.41 -7.77
N TRP A 137 -20.46 15.26 -8.10
CA TRP A 137 -21.02 13.95 -7.77
C TRP A 137 -21.18 13.77 -6.26
N ALA A 138 -20.20 14.20 -5.47
CA ALA A 138 -20.30 14.10 -4.01
C ALA A 138 -21.43 14.96 -3.42
N LEU A 139 -21.65 16.16 -3.95
CA LEU A 139 -22.74 17.03 -3.50
C LEU A 139 -24.13 16.57 -3.97
N ALA A 140 -24.19 15.89 -5.12
CA ALA A 140 -25.42 15.33 -5.66
C ALA A 140 -25.79 13.96 -5.05
N GLY A 141 -24.91 13.36 -4.23
CA GLY A 141 -25.11 12.02 -3.68
C GLY A 141 -24.89 10.89 -4.70
N GLU A 142 -24.17 11.17 -5.79
CA GLU A 142 -23.90 10.25 -6.90
C GLU A 142 -22.74 9.31 -6.55
N TRP A 143 -22.91 8.51 -5.49
CA TRP A 143 -21.86 7.65 -4.93
C TRP A 143 -21.35 6.60 -5.91
N GLU A 144 -22.24 6.04 -6.72
CA GLU A 144 -21.88 5.00 -7.69
C GLU A 144 -21.05 5.54 -8.85
N LEU A 145 -21.23 6.80 -9.25
CA LEU A 145 -20.35 7.44 -10.24
C LEU A 145 -18.94 7.60 -9.68
N LEU A 146 -18.80 8.02 -8.42
CA LEU A 146 -17.52 8.13 -7.73
C LEU A 146 -16.82 6.77 -7.62
N ARG A 147 -17.55 5.75 -7.15
CA ARG A 147 -17.02 4.39 -6.99
C ARG A 147 -16.60 3.81 -8.33
N THR A 148 -17.45 3.88 -9.34
CA THR A 148 -17.17 3.38 -10.70
C THR A 148 -15.92 4.05 -11.27
N TRP A 149 -15.77 5.36 -11.09
CA TRP A 149 -14.61 6.05 -11.61
C TRP A 149 -13.31 5.69 -10.88
N MET A 150 -13.37 5.49 -9.56
CA MET A 150 -12.20 5.10 -8.77
C MET A 150 -11.84 3.62 -8.93
N HIS A 151 -12.81 2.77 -9.24
CA HIS A 151 -12.64 1.32 -9.41
C HIS A 151 -11.50 0.97 -10.40
N GLU A 152 -11.38 1.68 -11.51
CA GLU A 152 -10.32 1.42 -12.52
C GLU A 152 -8.89 1.66 -11.99
N ARG A 153 -8.76 2.32 -10.83
CA ARG A 153 -7.48 2.66 -10.21
C ARG A 153 -7.10 1.71 -9.06
N SER A 154 -7.99 0.80 -8.66
CA SER A 154 -7.79 -0.15 -7.56
C SER A 154 -6.79 -1.24 -7.96
N PRO A 155 -5.61 -1.35 -7.29
CA PRO A 155 -4.70 -2.48 -7.50
C PRO A 155 -5.35 -3.86 -7.35
N LEU A 156 -6.32 -3.99 -6.44
CA LEU A 156 -7.00 -5.25 -6.11
C LEU A 156 -7.71 -5.87 -7.33
N ASN A 157 -8.14 -5.04 -8.29
CA ASN A 157 -8.80 -5.46 -9.52
C ASN A 157 -7.86 -6.13 -10.53
N PHE A 158 -6.56 -6.06 -10.29
CA PHE A 158 -5.52 -6.57 -11.18
C PHE A 158 -4.55 -7.50 -10.46
N ALA A 159 -4.94 -8.06 -9.31
CA ALA A 159 -4.10 -8.95 -8.51
C ALA A 159 -3.63 -10.19 -9.31
N ASP A 160 -4.45 -10.66 -10.26
CA ASP A 160 -4.19 -11.76 -11.18
C ASP A 160 -3.13 -11.44 -12.25
N ARG A 161 -2.89 -10.14 -12.51
CA ARG A 161 -1.87 -9.65 -13.45
C ARG A 161 -0.51 -9.42 -12.80
N ILE A 162 -0.39 -9.64 -11.50
CA ILE A 162 0.88 -9.54 -10.78
C ILE A 162 1.61 -10.88 -10.86
N HIS A 163 2.79 -10.87 -11.47
CA HIS A 163 3.60 -12.08 -11.68
C HIS A 163 4.94 -12.04 -10.93
N CYS A 164 5.38 -10.88 -10.45
CA CYS A 164 6.58 -10.77 -9.62
C CYS A 164 6.25 -11.01 -8.14
N PRO A 165 7.23 -11.45 -7.33
CA PRO A 165 7.13 -11.45 -5.88
C PRO A 165 6.67 -10.12 -5.27
N VAL A 166 5.93 -10.18 -4.17
CA VAL A 166 5.38 -9.01 -3.47
C VAL A 166 5.61 -9.10 -1.96
N PHE A 167 6.23 -8.08 -1.36
CA PHE A 167 6.26 -7.93 0.10
C PHE A 167 5.41 -6.74 0.52
N ILE A 168 4.23 -7.01 1.07
CA ILE A 168 3.33 -5.95 1.54
C ILE A 168 3.70 -5.54 2.96
N VAL A 169 3.82 -4.24 3.20
CA VAL A 169 4.12 -3.66 4.51
C VAL A 169 2.99 -2.71 4.88
N HIS A 170 2.34 -2.91 6.02
CA HIS A 170 1.24 -2.05 6.43
C HIS A 170 1.16 -1.89 7.95
N GLY A 171 0.41 -0.89 8.38
CA GLY A 171 0.21 -0.55 9.79
C GLY A 171 -1.22 -0.75 10.27
N TRP A 172 -1.38 -1.31 11.47
CA TRP A 172 -2.68 -1.46 12.14
C TRP A 172 -3.35 -0.11 12.42
N HIS A 173 -2.58 0.95 12.60
CA HIS A 173 -3.08 2.31 12.91
C HIS A 173 -3.17 3.21 11.70
N ASP A 174 -3.08 2.65 10.49
CA ASP A 174 -3.42 3.39 9.29
C ASP A 174 -4.94 3.55 9.15
N VAL A 175 -5.49 4.50 9.93
CA VAL A 175 -6.94 4.73 9.98
C VAL A 175 -7.49 5.34 8.68
N GLY A 176 -6.62 5.98 7.89
CA GLY A 176 -6.96 6.43 6.54
C GLY A 176 -7.07 5.26 5.56
N MET A 177 -6.19 4.26 5.70
CA MET A 177 -6.06 3.11 4.81
C MET A 177 -6.18 1.81 5.62
N PRO A 178 -7.39 1.36 5.96
CA PRO A 178 -7.57 0.26 6.89
C PRO A 178 -6.92 -1.05 6.36
N PRO A 179 -6.31 -1.85 7.25
CA PRO A 179 -5.50 -3.01 6.86
C PRO A 179 -6.28 -4.14 6.18
N ASN A 180 -7.61 -4.17 6.30
CA ASN A 180 -8.46 -5.19 5.69
C ASN A 180 -8.23 -5.29 4.17
N GLU A 181 -8.05 -4.16 3.48
CA GLU A 181 -7.82 -4.15 2.03
C GLU A 181 -6.45 -4.75 1.64
N VAL A 182 -5.45 -4.55 2.48
CA VAL A 182 -4.12 -5.14 2.30
C VAL A 182 -4.13 -6.63 2.58
N VAL A 183 -4.87 -7.06 3.60
CA VAL A 183 -5.10 -8.49 3.88
C VAL A 183 -5.79 -9.16 2.69
N GLU A 184 -6.84 -8.55 2.16
CA GLU A 184 -7.54 -9.08 0.99
C GLU A 184 -6.61 -9.18 -0.24
N MET A 185 -5.81 -8.15 -0.50
CA MET A 185 -4.81 -8.19 -1.57
C MET A 185 -3.79 -9.31 -1.36
N TYR A 186 -3.28 -9.46 -0.12
CA TYR A 186 -2.36 -10.54 0.23
C TYR A 186 -2.98 -11.91 -0.04
N GLU A 187 -4.24 -12.14 0.30
CA GLU A 187 -4.93 -13.40 0.07
C GLU A 187 -5.12 -13.72 -1.41
N ARG A 188 -5.44 -12.70 -2.25
CA ARG A 188 -5.63 -12.87 -3.69
C ARG A 188 -4.34 -13.20 -4.45
N LEU A 189 -3.19 -12.66 -4.03
CA LEU A 189 -1.91 -12.87 -4.71
C LEU A 189 -1.50 -14.35 -4.78
N GLN A 190 -1.11 -14.83 -5.96
CA GLN A 190 -0.65 -16.22 -6.21
C GLN A 190 0.85 -16.31 -6.52
N VAL A 191 1.61 -15.28 -6.16
CA VAL A 191 3.06 -15.16 -6.34
C VAL A 191 3.78 -15.37 -5.00
N PRO A 192 5.12 -15.56 -4.99
CA PRO A 192 5.88 -15.51 -3.75
C PRO A 192 5.58 -14.20 -3.00
N LYS A 193 5.06 -14.32 -1.77
CA LYS A 193 4.52 -13.18 -1.04
C LYS A 193 4.90 -13.21 0.43
N LYS A 194 5.10 -12.02 1.00
CA LYS A 194 5.19 -11.81 2.45
C LYS A 194 4.31 -10.64 2.89
N LEU A 195 3.93 -10.64 4.16
CA LEU A 195 3.12 -9.59 4.78
C LEU A 195 3.74 -9.17 6.11
N TYR A 196 3.97 -7.88 6.28
CA TYR A 196 4.27 -7.26 7.57
C TYR A 196 3.10 -6.37 7.98
N LEU A 197 2.51 -6.63 9.16
CA LEU A 197 1.47 -5.80 9.78
C LEU A 197 1.94 -5.30 11.15
N GLY A 198 2.49 -4.08 11.19
CA GLY A 198 3.05 -3.47 12.40
C GLY A 198 2.09 -2.52 13.11
N ALA A 199 2.54 -1.95 14.24
CA ALA A 199 1.77 -0.96 15.02
C ALA A 199 1.63 0.41 14.33
N GLY A 200 2.48 0.70 13.34
CA GLY A 200 2.54 1.99 12.65
C GLY A 200 1.39 2.24 11.66
N GLY A 201 1.70 2.95 10.58
CA GLY A 201 0.74 3.46 9.57
C GLY A 201 0.90 4.97 9.40
N HIS A 202 0.08 5.62 8.57
CA HIS A 202 0.16 7.08 8.38
C HIS A 202 0.03 7.90 9.68
N ASP A 203 -0.79 7.44 10.63
CA ASP A 203 -1.01 8.11 11.93
C ASP A 203 -0.56 7.24 13.12
N GLY A 204 0.07 6.09 12.86
CA GLY A 204 0.51 5.14 13.87
C GLY A 204 1.90 5.47 14.42
N VAL A 205 2.12 5.13 15.69
CA VAL A 205 3.45 5.19 16.30
C VAL A 205 4.08 3.81 16.25
N GLU A 206 5.27 3.73 15.69
CA GLU A 206 6.08 2.51 15.66
C GLU A 206 7.26 2.66 16.61
N HIS A 207 7.49 1.66 17.47
CA HIS A 207 8.68 1.61 18.33
C HIS A 207 9.93 1.33 17.49
N GLU A 208 11.11 1.74 17.97
CA GLU A 208 12.34 1.67 17.16
C GLU A 208 12.77 0.22 16.86
N ASP A 209 12.52 -0.72 17.77
CA ASP A 209 12.71 -2.16 17.57
C ASP A 209 11.79 -2.72 16.47
N ALA A 210 10.52 -2.34 16.48
CA ALA A 210 9.55 -2.70 15.44
C ALA A 210 9.96 -2.17 14.06
N LYS A 211 10.48 -0.94 14.02
CA LYS A 211 11.03 -0.30 12.82
C LYS A 211 12.27 -1.04 12.32
N GLN A 212 13.22 -1.37 13.19
CA GLN A 212 14.42 -2.13 12.83
C GLN A 212 14.08 -3.52 12.29
N LEU A 213 13.11 -4.21 12.89
CA LEU A 213 12.62 -5.49 12.40
C LEU A 213 12.03 -5.35 10.99
N ARG A 214 11.13 -4.37 10.79
CA ARG A 214 10.52 -4.09 9.49
C ARG A 214 11.56 -3.80 8.41
N GLU A 215 12.53 -2.93 8.71
CA GLU A 215 13.62 -2.57 7.80
C GLU A 215 14.50 -3.78 7.46
N SER A 216 14.87 -4.59 8.46
CA SER A 216 15.62 -5.84 8.27
C SER A 216 14.89 -6.84 7.36
N LEU A 217 13.58 -7.01 7.54
CA LEU A 217 12.78 -7.88 6.68
C LEU A 217 12.78 -7.39 5.22
N VAL A 218 12.59 -6.07 5.01
CA VAL A 218 12.56 -5.47 3.67
C VAL A 218 13.93 -5.58 3.00
N ASP A 219 15.00 -5.32 3.75
CA ASP A 219 16.38 -5.44 3.27
C ASP A 219 16.66 -6.87 2.79
N ARG A 220 16.40 -7.89 3.62
CA ARG A 220 16.64 -9.30 3.26
C ARG A 220 15.77 -9.77 2.10
N TRP A 221 14.56 -9.24 1.97
CA TRP A 221 13.71 -9.47 0.80
C TRP A 221 14.35 -8.93 -0.48
N LEU A 222 14.85 -7.70 -0.45
CA LEU A 222 15.52 -7.11 -1.60
C LEU A 222 16.81 -7.86 -1.93
N ASP A 223 17.61 -8.25 -0.94
CA ASP A 223 18.86 -8.98 -1.16
C ASP A 223 18.61 -10.32 -1.85
N HIS A 224 17.55 -11.03 -1.44
CA HIS A 224 17.17 -12.29 -2.05
C HIS A 224 16.84 -12.13 -3.54
N TRP A 225 15.94 -11.19 -3.87
CA TRP A 225 15.43 -11.06 -5.24
C TRP A 225 16.34 -10.28 -6.19
N LEU A 226 17.15 -9.35 -5.66
CA LEU A 226 17.97 -8.47 -6.48
C LEU A 226 19.45 -8.85 -6.47
N GLN A 227 19.98 -9.35 -5.36
CA GLN A 227 21.39 -9.76 -5.28
C GLN A 227 21.55 -11.26 -5.53
N GLY A 228 20.50 -12.06 -5.27
CA GLY A 228 20.55 -13.52 -5.32
C GLY A 228 21.19 -14.12 -4.06
N GLU A 229 21.14 -13.40 -2.94
CA GLU A 229 21.70 -13.85 -1.67
C GLU A 229 20.76 -14.83 -0.94
N GLU A 230 21.37 -15.77 -0.21
CA GLU A 230 20.67 -16.64 0.73
C GLU A 230 20.35 -15.88 2.03
N SER A 231 19.40 -14.94 1.95
CA SER A 231 19.05 -14.07 3.09
C SER A 231 18.16 -14.72 4.16
N GLY A 232 17.75 -15.98 3.94
CA GLY A 232 16.82 -16.74 4.81
C GLY A 232 15.38 -16.21 4.82
N ILE A 233 15.07 -15.14 4.08
CA ILE A 233 13.75 -14.48 4.14
C ILE A 233 12.59 -15.38 3.69
N LEU A 234 12.85 -16.32 2.78
CA LEU A 234 11.84 -17.27 2.29
C LEU A 234 11.71 -18.51 3.18
N ASP A 235 12.66 -18.79 4.07
CA ASP A 235 12.61 -19.90 5.01
C ASP A 235 11.75 -19.57 6.25
N GLU A 236 11.54 -18.27 6.50
CA GLU A 236 10.69 -17.76 7.57
C GLU A 236 9.21 -17.76 7.18
N ALA A 237 8.33 -17.80 8.19
CA ALA A 237 6.88 -17.71 7.97
C ALA A 237 6.53 -16.47 7.12
N PRO A 238 5.50 -16.57 6.25
CA PRO A 238 5.22 -15.53 5.27
C PRO A 238 4.60 -14.27 5.87
N ILE A 239 4.06 -14.34 7.10
CA ILE A 239 3.37 -13.22 7.75
C ILE A 239 4.10 -12.88 9.06
N THR A 240 4.40 -11.60 9.27
CA THR A 240 4.85 -11.04 10.54
C THR A 240 3.85 -9.99 11.00
N VAL A 241 3.36 -10.10 12.22
CA VAL A 241 2.31 -9.22 12.74
C VAL A 241 2.59 -8.78 14.17
N ALA A 242 2.41 -7.49 14.47
CA ALA A 242 2.40 -6.97 15.83
C ALA A 242 1.03 -7.24 16.48
N ARG A 243 0.99 -7.93 17.64
CA ARG A 243 -0.25 -8.32 18.34
C ARG A 243 -0.55 -7.44 19.54
N ARG A 244 -1.84 -7.24 19.84
CA ARG A 244 -2.31 -6.63 21.08
C ARG A 244 -2.64 -7.68 22.14
N PRO A 245 -2.54 -7.35 23.45
CA PRO A 245 -1.84 -6.17 23.99
C PRO A 245 -0.31 -6.35 23.91
N GLY A 246 0.47 -5.25 23.84
CA GLY A 246 1.95 -5.30 23.92
C GLY A 246 2.68 -4.89 22.65
N TRP A 247 2.10 -5.11 21.47
CA TRP A 247 2.71 -4.87 20.16
C TRP A 247 3.91 -5.78 19.83
N ASP A 248 4.02 -6.92 20.51
CA ASP A 248 5.00 -7.94 20.20
C ASP A 248 4.77 -8.52 18.80
N HIS A 249 5.84 -8.71 18.03
CA HIS A 249 5.78 -9.32 16.72
C HIS A 249 5.75 -10.83 16.81
N VAL A 250 4.83 -11.45 16.07
CA VAL A 250 4.77 -12.90 15.90
C VAL A 250 4.75 -13.26 14.42
N SER A 251 5.22 -14.46 14.12
CA SER A 251 5.26 -15.02 12.78
C SER A 251 4.12 -16.02 12.59
N LEU A 252 3.38 -15.90 11.48
CA LEU A 252 2.21 -16.75 11.17
C LEU A 252 2.37 -17.43 9.81
N GLN A 253 1.89 -18.67 9.71
CA GLN A 253 1.84 -19.42 8.45
C GLN A 253 0.63 -19.02 7.58
N SER A 254 -0.48 -18.65 8.22
CA SER A 254 -1.68 -18.17 7.56
C SER A 254 -2.42 -17.15 8.43
N LEU A 255 -3.29 -16.35 7.82
CA LEU A 255 -4.19 -15.43 8.54
C LEU A 255 -5.46 -16.13 9.04
N THR A 256 -5.74 -17.34 8.56
CA THR A 256 -7.08 -17.98 8.56
C THR A 256 -7.36 -18.91 9.74
N GLU A 257 -6.77 -18.66 10.92
CA GLU A 257 -7.31 -19.28 12.15
C GLU A 257 -8.55 -18.50 12.60
N GLU A 258 -9.66 -18.70 11.89
CA GLU A 258 -10.93 -18.04 12.21
C GLU A 258 -11.66 -18.81 13.31
N THR A 259 -11.82 -18.17 14.47
CA THR A 259 -12.81 -18.57 15.46
C THR A 259 -13.87 -17.48 15.55
N CYS A 260 -15.06 -17.76 15.04
CA CYS A 260 -16.18 -16.83 15.17
C CYS A 260 -16.80 -16.98 16.57
N ARG A 261 -16.87 -15.88 17.31
CA ARG A 261 -17.62 -15.78 18.57
C ARG A 261 -18.63 -14.66 18.43
N VAL A 262 -19.89 -14.95 18.71
CA VAL A 262 -20.96 -13.96 18.69
C VAL A 262 -21.07 -13.37 20.09
N TYR A 263 -21.04 -12.04 20.19
CA TYR A 263 -21.32 -11.32 21.44
C TYR A 263 -22.58 -10.47 21.25
N HIS A 264 -23.54 -10.64 22.15
CA HIS A 264 -24.82 -9.96 22.18
C HIS A 264 -24.76 -8.74 23.11
N LEU A 265 -25.16 -7.58 22.61
CA LEU A 265 -25.34 -6.36 23.41
C LEU A 265 -26.49 -6.55 24.41
N ARG A 266 -26.27 -6.11 25.65
CA ARG A 266 -27.24 -6.17 26.74
C ARG A 266 -27.76 -4.78 27.09
N VAL A 267 -28.94 -4.74 27.72
CA VAL A 267 -29.59 -3.50 28.17
C VAL A 267 -28.72 -2.74 29.19
N ASP A 268 -27.88 -3.45 29.93
CA ASP A 268 -26.89 -2.87 30.86
C ASP A 268 -25.63 -2.33 30.18
N GLY A 269 -25.55 -2.40 28.84
CA GLY A 269 -24.39 -1.99 28.04
C GLY A 269 -23.28 -3.04 27.95
N GLY A 270 -23.46 -4.23 28.55
CA GLY A 270 -22.50 -5.33 28.48
C GLY A 270 -22.55 -6.14 27.18
N LEU A 271 -21.53 -6.97 26.97
CA LEU A 271 -21.45 -7.97 25.89
C LEU A 271 -21.38 -9.38 26.50
N LYS A 272 -22.21 -10.31 26.01
CA LYS A 272 -22.20 -11.73 26.42
C LYS A 272 -22.30 -12.65 25.21
N ASP A 273 -21.70 -13.83 25.27
CA ASP A 273 -21.71 -14.82 24.19
C ASP A 273 -22.98 -15.69 24.14
N GLU A 274 -23.81 -15.62 25.18
CA GLU A 274 -25.14 -16.24 25.21
C GLU A 274 -26.19 -15.36 24.50
N PRO A 275 -27.20 -15.93 23.81
CA PRO A 275 -28.33 -15.16 23.30
C PRO A 275 -29.15 -14.52 24.44
N PRO A 276 -29.86 -13.40 24.21
CA PRO A 276 -30.75 -12.82 25.23
C PRO A 276 -31.98 -13.71 25.48
N ASP A 277 -32.48 -13.71 26.72
CA ASP A 277 -33.72 -14.40 27.08
C ASP A 277 -34.93 -13.63 26.53
N GLY A 278 -35.48 -14.06 25.39
CA GLY A 278 -36.70 -13.53 24.79
C GLY A 278 -36.54 -12.97 23.36
N PRO A 279 -37.64 -12.71 22.64
CA PRO A 279 -37.58 -12.11 21.31
C PRO A 279 -37.01 -10.69 21.39
N THR A 280 -36.14 -10.37 20.41
CA THR A 280 -35.47 -9.08 20.24
C THR A 280 -36.41 -7.97 19.81
#